data_AF-A0A9D4RM91-F1
#
_entry.id   AF-A0A9D4RM91-F1
#
_cell.length_a   1.000
_cell.length_b   1.000
_cell.length_c   1.000
_cell.angle_alpha   90.00
_cell.angle_beta   90.00
_cell.angle_gamma   90.00
#
_symmetry.space_group_name_H-M   'P 1'
#
loop_
_entity.id
_entity.type
_entity.pdbx_description
1 polymer ?
#
loop_
_entity_poly.entity_id
_entity_poly.type
_entity_poly.pdbx_seq_one_letter_code
_entity_poly.pdbx_strand_id
1 'polypeptide(L)'
;MVLTCPFCKVTHLTKQGLYRLTRIVLDIDSFYILATESLHCVKCKKNQIGWSEAILDQLDPATRSTFPVQIMYHSACDTRVIYLLRHRG
;
A
#
# COMPACT_ATOMS: atom_id res chain seq x y z
N MET A 1 1.92 -6.71 14.61
CA MET A 1 2.91 -6.07 13.70
C MET A 1 2.89 -4.57 13.95
N VAL A 2 4.05 -3.92 14.04
CA VAL A 2 4.15 -2.49 14.38
C VAL A 2 4.79 -1.75 13.21
N LEU A 3 4.08 -0.74 12.67
CA LEU A 3 4.58 0.08 11.56
C LEU A 3 5.35 1.28 12.09
N THR A 4 6.50 1.56 11.49
CA THR A 4 7.38 2.68 11.82
C THR A 4 7.23 3.78 10.77
N CYS A 5 7.29 5.04 11.19
CA CYS A 5 7.18 6.16 10.27
C CYS A 5 8.35 6.16 9.26
N PRO A 6 8.07 6.11 7.93
CA PRO A 6 9.13 6.11 6.92
C PRO A 6 10.02 7.36 6.92
N PHE A 7 9.49 8.49 7.39
CA PHE A 7 10.19 9.79 7.39
C PHE A 7 11.16 9.94 8.55
N CYS A 8 10.71 9.74 9.81
CA CYS A 8 11.60 9.90 10.96
C CYS A 8 12.26 8.59 11.40
N LYS A 9 11.75 7.42 10.99
CA LYS A 9 12.24 6.08 11.35
C LYS A 9 12.37 5.80 12.86
N VAL A 10 11.78 6.65 13.70
CA VAL A 10 11.94 6.62 15.16
C VAL A 10 10.63 6.25 15.86
N THR A 11 9.51 6.82 15.43
CA THR A 11 8.21 6.61 16.08
C THR A 11 7.34 5.65 15.31
N HIS A 12 6.60 4.84 16.05
CA HIS A 12 5.55 4.00 15.48
C HIS A 12 4.36 4.82 15.01
N LEU A 13 3.69 4.31 13.99
CA LEU A 13 2.48 4.88 13.43
C LEU A 13 1.26 4.42 14.22
N THR A 14 0.33 5.34 14.44
CA THR A 14 -0.96 5.06 15.08
C THR A 14 -2.07 5.04 14.04
N LYS A 15 -3.02 4.12 14.18
CA LYS A 15 -4.18 4.03 13.30
C LYS A 15 -5.11 5.23 13.52
N GLN A 16 -5.49 5.92 12.45
CA GLN A 16 -6.37 7.10 12.49
C GLN A 16 -7.74 6.84 11.85
N GLY A 17 -8.06 5.58 11.55
CA GLY A 17 -9.29 5.19 10.86
C GLY A 17 -9.10 5.12 9.34
N LEU A 18 -10.22 5.06 8.60
CA LEU A 18 -10.20 4.90 7.14
C LEU A 18 -9.64 6.14 6.44
N TYR A 19 -8.75 5.90 5.48
CA TYR A 19 -8.31 6.92 4.54
C TYR A 19 -9.44 7.24 3.57
N ARG A 20 -9.66 8.54 3.34
CA ARG A 20 -10.85 9.03 2.63
C ARG A 20 -10.88 8.68 1.15
N LEU A 21 -9.71 8.41 0.55
CA LEU A 21 -9.61 8.11 -0.88
C LEU A 21 -9.38 6.62 -1.09
N THR A 22 -10.08 6.06 -2.06
CA THR A 22 -9.83 4.72 -2.58
C THR A 22 -9.03 4.79 -3.88
N ARG A 23 -8.46 3.68 -4.32
CA ARG A 23 -7.86 3.56 -5.65
C ARG A 23 -8.51 2.44 -6.44
N ILE A 24 -8.72 2.64 -7.73
CA ILE A 24 -9.11 1.56 -8.64
C ILE A 24 -7.84 0.83 -9.07
N VAL A 25 -7.84 -0.49 -8.95
CA VAL A 25 -6.74 -1.37 -9.33
C VAL A 25 -7.17 -2.18 -10.55
N LEU A 26 -6.32 -2.18 -11.58
CA LEU A 26 -6.48 -3.07 -12.74
C LEU A 26 -6.15 -4.51 -12.31
N ASP A 27 -7.10 -5.41 -12.54
CA ASP A 27 -6.94 -6.86 -12.39
C ASP A 27 -6.90 -7.53 -13.78
N ILE A 28 -6.66 -8.85 -13.81
CA ILE A 28 -6.59 -9.64 -15.05
C ILE A 28 -7.88 -9.51 -15.86
N ASP A 29 -9.03 -9.73 -15.21
CA ASP A 29 -10.33 -9.83 -15.89
C ASP A 29 -11.25 -8.64 -15.54
N SER A 30 -10.84 -7.73 -14.66
CA SER A 30 -11.70 -6.66 -14.14
C SER A 30 -10.92 -5.54 -13.42
N PHE A 31 -11.60 -4.82 -12.54
CA PHE A 31 -11.04 -3.84 -11.62
C PHE A 31 -11.57 -4.07 -10.19
N TYR A 32 -10.76 -3.76 -9.18
CA TYR A 32 -11.21 -3.71 -7.78
C TYR A 32 -10.86 -2.40 -7.09
N ILE A 33 -11.56 -2.09 -6.01
CA ILE A 33 -11.37 -0.87 -5.22
C ILE A 33 -10.47 -1.17 -4.03
N LEU A 34 -9.39 -0.39 -3.93
CA LEU A 34 -8.43 -0.39 -2.85
C LEU A 34 -8.83 0.63 -1.77
N ALA A 35 -9.22 0.14 -0.59
CA ALA A 35 -9.48 0.96 0.58
C ALA A 35 -8.43 0.69 1.68
N THR A 36 -8.22 1.65 2.58
CA THR A 36 -7.13 1.56 3.56
C THR A 36 -7.34 2.38 4.79
N GLU A 37 -6.58 2.09 5.84
CA GLU A 37 -6.42 3.00 6.96
C GLU A 37 -5.41 4.12 6.67
N SER A 38 -5.64 5.26 7.33
CA SER A 38 -4.69 6.36 7.50
C SER A 38 -3.87 6.11 8.75
N LEU A 39 -2.56 6.26 8.64
CA LEU A 39 -1.58 5.98 9.68
C LEU A 39 -0.89 7.29 10.09
N HIS A 40 -0.98 7.68 11.34
CA HIS A 40 -0.46 8.96 11.82
C HIS A 40 0.88 8.82 12.55
N CYS A 41 1.83 9.70 12.25
CA CYS A 41 3.07 9.83 13.01
C CYS A 41 2.99 11.00 13.99
N VAL A 42 3.03 10.70 15.29
CA VAL A 42 2.93 11.73 16.34
C VAL A 42 4.10 12.72 16.37
N LYS A 43 5.29 12.32 15.90
CA LYS A 43 6.49 13.16 15.85
C LYS A 43 6.52 14.06 14.60
N CYS A 44 6.30 13.49 13.42
CA CYS A 44 6.31 14.24 12.16
C CYS A 44 5.01 15.00 11.89
N LYS A 45 3.92 14.66 12.60
CA LYS A 45 2.55 15.12 12.32
C LYS A 45 2.07 14.80 10.89
N LYS A 46 2.71 13.84 10.21
CA LYS A 46 2.39 13.41 8.85
C LYS A 46 1.53 12.16 8.89
N ASN A 47 0.57 12.09 7.98
CA ASN A 47 -0.22 10.89 7.71
C ASN A 47 0.44 10.06 6.60
N GLN A 48 0.42 8.74 6.76
CA GLN A 48 0.82 7.74 5.78
C GLN A 48 -0.41 6.96 5.35
N ILE A 49 -0.42 6.54 4.10
CA ILE A 49 -1.49 5.71 3.53
C ILE A 49 -1.07 4.25 3.71
N GLY A 50 -1.97 3.39 4.19
CA GLY A 50 -1.62 1.98 4.47
C GLY A 50 -1.09 1.17 3.28
N TRP A 51 -1.45 1.54 2.03
CA TRP A 51 -0.91 0.91 0.80
C TRP A 51 0.24 1.69 0.18
N SER A 52 0.89 2.62 0.88
CA SER A 52 2.13 3.17 0.35
C SER A 52 3.22 2.09 0.39
N GLU A 53 4.08 2.08 -0.63
CA GLU A 53 5.18 1.09 -0.74
C GLU A 53 6.03 1.07 0.53
N ALA A 54 6.37 2.24 1.09
CA ALA A 54 7.12 2.36 2.33
C ALA A 54 6.43 1.78 3.58
N ILE A 55 5.11 1.57 3.55
CA ILE A 55 4.37 0.85 4.60
C ILE A 55 4.32 -0.65 4.28
N LEU A 56 4.02 -1.00 3.03
CA LEU A 56 3.95 -2.38 2.58
C LEU A 56 5.30 -3.12 2.73
N ASP A 57 6.42 -2.43 2.53
CA ASP A 57 7.77 -2.99 2.69
C ASP A 57 8.14 -3.34 4.14
N GLN A 58 7.37 -2.85 5.12
CA GLN A 58 7.56 -3.21 6.53
C GLN A 58 6.77 -4.46 6.93
N LEU A 59 5.89 -4.94 6.04
CA LEU A 59 5.11 -6.15 6.27
C LEU A 59 6.01 -7.37 6.11
N ASP A 60 5.74 -8.42 6.89
CA ASP A 60 6.32 -9.72 6.61
C ASP A 60 5.83 -10.24 5.24
N PRO A 61 6.58 -11.15 4.58
CA PRO A 61 6.23 -11.63 3.24
C PRO A 61 4.81 -12.22 3.13
N ALA A 62 4.31 -12.90 4.17
CA ALA A 62 2.97 -13.48 4.14
C ALA A 62 1.90 -12.38 4.12
N THR A 63 2.01 -11.38 4.99
CA THR A 63 1.10 -10.22 5.01
C THR A 63 1.27 -9.33 3.78
N ARG A 64 2.49 -9.14 3.25
CA ARG A 64 2.71 -8.38 2.01
C ARG A 64 2.02 -9.01 0.81
N SER A 65 1.94 -10.34 0.77
CA SER A 65 1.40 -11.10 -0.36
C SER A 65 -0.12 -10.97 -0.50
N THR A 66 -0.85 -10.66 0.58
CA THR A 66 -2.30 -10.40 0.52
C THR A 66 -2.65 -9.06 -0.11
N PHE A 67 -1.63 -8.22 -0.35
CA PHE A 67 -1.77 -6.91 -0.96
C PHE A 67 -1.00 -6.83 -2.30
N PRO A 68 -1.34 -7.65 -3.31
CA PRO A 68 -0.55 -7.82 -4.54
C PRO A 68 -0.70 -6.65 -5.52
N VAL A 69 -0.61 -5.41 -5.04
CA VAL A 69 -0.80 -4.19 -5.82
C VAL A 69 0.52 -3.46 -5.98
N GLN A 70 0.78 -3.01 -7.21
CA GLN A 70 1.79 -2.00 -7.52
C GLN A 70 1.11 -0.66 -7.75
N ILE A 71 1.43 0.32 -6.91
CA ILE A 71 0.94 1.70 -7.05
C ILE A 71 1.92 2.48 -7.93
N MET A 72 1.40 3.11 -8.97
CA MET A 72 2.12 4.00 -9.88
C MET A 72 1.61 5.44 -9.72
N TYR A 73 2.22 6.40 -10.43
CA TYR A 73 1.89 7.82 -10.29
C TYR A 73 0.40 8.14 -10.52
N HIS A 74 -0.21 7.51 -11.53
CA HIS A 74 -1.62 7.73 -11.89
C HIS A 74 -2.52 6.49 -11.81
N SER A 75 -1.97 5.33 -11.49
CA SER A 75 -2.69 4.06 -11.59
C SER A 75 -2.26 3.06 -10.53
N ALA A 76 -3.02 1.99 -10.39
CA ALA A 76 -2.66 0.85 -9.57
C ALA A 76 -2.93 -0.42 -10.38
N CYS A 77 -2.05 -1.40 -10.26
CA CYS A 77 -2.12 -2.63 -11.04
C CYS A 77 -1.82 -3.83 -10.14
N ASP A 78 -2.61 -4.88 -10.29
CA ASP A 78 -2.33 -6.15 -9.64
C ASP A 78 -1.04 -6.75 -10.21
N THR A 79 -0.18 -7.24 -9.33
CA THR A 79 1.11 -7.84 -9.69
C THR A 79 0.95 -9.04 -10.62
N ARG A 80 -0.20 -9.73 -10.62
CA ARG A 80 -0.50 -10.81 -11.56
C ARG A 80 -0.56 -10.30 -13.00
N VAL A 81 -1.13 -9.12 -13.24
CA VAL A 81 -1.15 -8.49 -14.58
C VAL A 81 0.27 -8.16 -15.02
N ILE A 82 1.09 -7.61 -14.11
CA ILE A 82 2.50 -7.31 -14.40
C ILE A 82 3.28 -8.59 -14.73
N TYR A 83 3.03 -9.68 -14.00
CA TYR A 83 3.65 -10.97 -14.27
C TYR A 83 3.30 -11.47 -15.67
N LEU A 84 2.02 -11.46 -16.06
CA LEU A 84 1.60 -11.85 -17.41
C LEU A 84 2.25 -10.99 -18.50
N LEU A 85 2.35 -9.67 -18.29
CA LEU A 85 3.01 -8.77 -19.23
C LEU A 85 4.51 -9.09 -19.40
N ARG A 86 5.20 -9.47 -18.31
CA ARG A 86 6.62 -9.86 -18.34
C ARG A 86 6.87 -11.20 -19.03
N HIS A 87 5.90 -12.11 -19.01
CA HIS A 87 5.99 -13.43 -19.66
C HIS A 87 5.41 -13.43 -21.08
N ARG A 88 5.09 -12.26 -21.63
CA ARG A 88 4.58 -12.12 -23.00
C ARG A 88 5.66 -12.32 -24.08
N GLY A 89 6.93 -12.47 -23.69
CA GLY A 89 8.09 -12.65 -24.57
C GLY A 89 8.92 -13.84 -24.13
#